data_AF-A0A5E5QUK9-F1
#
_entry.id   AF-A0A5E5QUK9-F1
#
_cell.length_a   1.000
_cell.length_b   1.000
_cell.length_c   1.000
_cell.angle_alpha   90.00
_cell.angle_beta   90.00
_cell.angle_gamma   90.00
#
_symmetry.space_group_name_H-M   'P 1'
#
loop_
_entity.id
_entity.type
_entity.pdbx_description
1 polymer ?
#
loop_
_entity_poly.entity_id
_entity_poly.type
_entity_poly.pdbx_seq_one_letter_code
_entity_poly.pdbx_strand_id
1 'polypeptide(L)' 'NINIASFGNLLPQVHWHIMARFETDSYFPEPMWGQKQREVQLGLPSFEVFFTQLQNKL' A
#
# COMPACT_ATOMS: atom_id res chain seq x y z
N ASN A 1 -4.45 3.90 -9.06
CA ASN A 1 -5.36 2.76 -8.81
C ASN A 1 -5.41 2.49 -7.30
N ILE A 2 -6.48 1.90 -6.76
CA ILE A 2 -6.59 1.55 -5.32
C ILE A 2 -6.92 0.07 -5.17
N ASN A 3 -6.22 -0.62 -4.28
CA ASN A 3 -6.61 -1.95 -3.81
C ASN A 3 -7.14 -1.85 -2.37
N ILE A 4 -8.28 -2.50 -2.12
CA ILE A 4 -8.89 -2.63 -0.80
C ILE A 4 -9.09 -4.13 -0.56
N ALA A 5 -8.59 -4.64 0.56
CA ALA A 5 -8.72 -6.05 0.93
C ALA A 5 -8.94 -6.21 2.44
N SER A 6 -9.70 -7.23 2.83
CA SER A 6 -9.84 -7.67 4.21
C SER A 6 -9.45 -9.14 4.28
N PHE A 7 -8.23 -9.41 4.75
CA PHE A 7 -7.77 -10.77 5.01
C PHE A 7 -7.92 -11.10 6.49
N GLY A 8 -7.72 -12.37 6.85
CA GLY A 8 -7.77 -12.84 8.23
C GLY A 8 -7.03 -14.15 8.44
N ASN A 9 -6.14 -14.52 7.51
CA ASN A 9 -5.53 -15.86 7.48
C ASN A 9 -4.49 -16.05 8.60
N LEU A 10 -3.87 -14.97 9.08
CA LEU A 10 -2.84 -15.00 10.13
C LEU A 10 -3.27 -14.29 11.42
N LEU A 11 -3.97 -13.15 11.31
CA LEU A 11 -4.55 -12.43 12.45
C LEU A 11 -6.08 -12.44 12.30
N PRO A 12 -6.83 -13.09 13.19
CA PRO A 12 -8.28 -13.26 13.03
C PRO A 12 -9.08 -11.99 13.32
N GLN A 13 -8.47 -10.97 13.92
CA GLN A 13 -9.11 -9.67 14.09
C GLN A 13 -9.39 -9.03 12.73
N VAL A 14 -10.63 -8.60 12.50
CA VAL A 14 -11.01 -7.92 11.26
C VAL A 14 -10.22 -6.62 11.11
N HIS A 15 -9.54 -6.48 9.97
CA HIS A 15 -8.80 -5.30 9.59
C HIS A 15 -8.80 -5.15 8.08
N TRP A 16 -8.62 -3.92 7.59
CA TRP A 16 -8.59 -3.61 6.17
C TRP A 16 -7.19 -3.16 5.74
N HIS A 17 -6.79 -3.61 4.57
CA HIS A 17 -5.65 -3.10 3.84
C HIS A 17 -6.16 -2.14 2.76
N ILE A 18 -5.72 -0.88 2.79
CA ILE A 18 -6.03 0.13 1.77
C ILE A 18 -4.70 0.59 1.18
N MET A 19 -4.52 0.38 -0.12
CA MET A 19 -3.23 0.59 -0.79
C MET A 19 -3.41 1.37 -2.09
N ALA A 20 -2.66 2.46 -2.23
CA ALA A 20 -2.46 3.11 -3.52
C ALA A 20 -1.55 2.24 -4.40
N ARG A 21 -1.93 2.05 -5.66
CA ARG A 21 -1.21 1.24 -6.65
C ARG A 21 -0.82 2.06 -7.87
N PHE A 22 0.39 1.80 -8.37
CA PHE A 22 0.99 2.49 -9.51
C PHE A 22 1.52 1.45 -10.50
N GLU A 23 1.45 1.73 -11.80
CA GLU A 23 1.89 0.78 -12.83
C GLU A 23 3.37 0.39 -12.69
N THR A 24 4.18 1.30 -12.16
CA THR A 24 5.61 1.12 -11.94
C THR A 24 5.96 0.66 -10.52
N ASP A 25 4.98 0.38 -9.66
CA ASP A 25 5.29 -0.16 -8.33
C ASP A 25 5.94 -1.55 -8.41
N SER A 26 6.59 -1.97 -7.34
CA SER A 26 7.42 -3.19 -7.31
C SER A 26 6.65 -4.47 -7.60
N TYR A 27 5.33 -4.47 -7.41
CA TYR A 27 4.49 -5.66 -7.50
C TYR A 27 3.50 -5.61 -8.67
N PHE A 28 3.18 -4.44 -9.21
CA PHE A 28 2.16 -4.32 -10.26
C PHE A 28 2.52 -5.14 -11.52
N PRO A 29 1.60 -5.96 -12.07
CA PRO A 29 0.16 -6.03 -11.78
C PRO A 29 -0.26 -6.96 -10.63
N GLU A 30 0.66 -7.72 -10.05
CA GLU A 30 0.40 -8.62 -8.92
C GLU A 30 -0.05 -7.86 -7.65
N PRO A 31 -0.76 -8.53 -6.73
CA PRO A 31 -1.01 -7.98 -5.40
C PRO A 31 0.29 -7.75 -4.63
N MET A 32 0.27 -6.88 -3.62
CA MET A 32 1.45 -6.57 -2.79
C MET A 32 2.05 -7.78 -2.06
N TRP A 33 1.26 -8.84 -1.86
CA TRP A 33 1.69 -10.11 -1.26
C TRP A 33 2.02 -11.19 -2.29
N GLY A 34 1.99 -10.85 -3.59
CA GLY A 34 2.31 -11.75 -4.69
C GLY A 34 3.79 -11.73 -5.07
N GLN A 35 4.08 -12.17 -6.29
CA GLN A 35 5.46 -12.14 -6.79
C GLN A 35 5.91 -10.72 -7.08
N LYS A 36 7.12 -10.38 -6.64
CA LYS A 36 7.76 -9.10 -6.93
C LYS A 36 8.15 -9.05 -8.40
N GLN A 37 7.75 -7.98 -9.10
CA GLN A 37 7.94 -7.80 -10.54
C GLN A 37 9.21 -7.02 -10.86
N ARG A 38 9.63 -6.13 -9.96
CA ARG A 38 10.80 -5.26 -10.15
C ARG A 38 11.30 -4.67 -8.83
N GLU A 39 12.56 -4.24 -8.83
CA GLU A 39 13.12 -3.37 -7.80
C GLU A 39 12.78 -1.91 -8.11
N VAL A 40 12.36 -1.16 -7.09
CA VAL A 40 12.05 0.26 -7.22
C VAL A 40 12.78 1.01 -6.12
N GLN A 41 13.53 2.04 -6.52
CA GLN A 41 14.12 2.97 -5.58
C GLN A 41 13.17 4.15 -5.38
N LEU A 42 12.63 4.26 -4.18
CA LEU A 42 11.62 5.25 -3.84
C LEU A 42 12.27 6.41 -3.09
N GLY A 43 12.25 7.61 -3.68
CA GLY A 43 12.63 8.86 -3.03
C GLY A 43 11.45 9.50 -2.32
N LEU A 44 10.89 8.83 -1.31
CA LEU A 44 9.70 9.31 -0.62
C LEU A 44 10.04 10.34 0.47
N PRO A 45 9.15 11.33 0.71
CA PRO A 45 9.26 12.20 1.87
C PRO A 45 9.05 11.42 3.17
N SER A 46 9.31 12.05 4.31
CA SER A 46 9.06 11.44 5.61
C SER A 46 7.58 11.07 5.79
N PHE A 47 7.33 10.04 6.59
CA PHE A 47 5.97 9.65 6.94
C PHE A 47 5.18 10.75 7.65
N GLU A 48 5.84 11.65 8.35
CA GLU A 48 5.20 12.79 9.02
C GLU A 48 4.45 13.68 8.02
N VAL A 49 5.08 14.00 6.88
CA VAL A 49 4.43 14.77 5.80
C VAL A 49 3.17 14.07 5.33
N PHE A 50 3.22 12.75 5.16
CA PHE A 50 2.07 11.96 4.76
C PHE A 50 0.95 12.02 5.80
N PHE A 51 1.26 11.86 7.10
CA PHE A 51 0.24 11.92 8.16
C PHE A 51 -0.42 13.29 8.26
N THR A 52 0.35 14.38 8.18
CA THR A 52 -0.21 15.74 8.19
C THR A 52 -1.16 15.96 7.01
N GLN A 53 -0.77 15.50 5.81
CA GLN A 53 -1.60 15.61 4.62
C GLN A 53 -2.88 14.77 4.73
N LEU A 54 -2.79 13.57 5.30
CA LEU A 54 -3.93 12.70 5.49
C LEU A 54 -4.92 13.29 6.50
N GLN A 55 -4.42 13.78 7.63
CA GLN A 55 -5.25 14.40 8.67
C GLN A 55 -6.02 15.62 8.16
N ASN A 56 -5.42 16.43 7.27
CA ASN A 56 -6.08 17.60 6.69
C ASN A 56 -7.16 17.25 5.63
N LYS A 57 -7.22 16.00 5.18
CA LYS A 57 -8.13 15.53 4.12
C LYS A 57 -9.25 14.61 4.61
N LEU A 58 -9.19 14.19 5.87
CA LEU A 58 -10.24 13.43 6.55
C LEU A 58 -11.13 14.38 7.35
#